data_AF-A0A0S8K7S0-F1
#
_entry.id   AF-A0A0S8K7S0-F1
#
_cell.length_a   1.000
_cell.length_b   1.000
_cell.length_c   1.000
_cell.angle_alpha   90.00
_cell.angle_beta   90.00
_cell.angle_gamma   90.00
#
_symmetry.space_group_name_H-M   'P 1'
#
loop_
_entity.id
_entity.type
_entity.pdbx_description
1 polymer ?
#
loop_
_entity_poly.entity_id
_entity_poly.type
_entity_poly.pdbx_seq_one_letter_code
_entity_poly.pdbx_strand_id
1 'polypeptide(L)'
;MVNKTSYLVGFLGILFAALLISASSPFAAPTKEPAEVVLKDRAELERLVKLDISIDRIRDNVVTIYVNPEEFNQIRAAGFQIQWIPNRAKMYADSLWQATKGTANPMAAYHT
;
A
#
# COMPACT_ATOMS: atom_id res chain seq x y z
N MET A 1 -53.08 -28.94 -38.81
CA MET A 1 -52.02 -28.87 -39.85
C MET A 1 -51.08 -27.73 -39.50
N VAL A 2 -49.78 -27.93 -39.80
CA VAL A 2 -48.61 -27.02 -39.65
C VAL A 2 -48.05 -26.92 -38.21
N ASN A 3 -47.06 -27.76 -37.83
CA ASN A 3 -45.58 -27.63 -37.96
C ASN A 3 -44.96 -26.54 -37.06
N LYS A 4 -44.28 -26.90 -35.97
CA LYS A 4 -42.82 -27.17 -35.82
C LYS A 4 -41.94 -25.92 -35.96
N THR A 5 -41.17 -25.67 -34.88
CA THR A 5 -39.82 -25.04 -34.86
C THR A 5 -39.72 -23.66 -35.52
N SER A 6 -39.53 -22.55 -34.79
CA SER A 6 -38.17 -21.96 -34.68
C SER A 6 -37.99 -20.84 -33.64
N TYR A 7 -38.95 -20.58 -32.73
CA TYR A 7 -38.76 -19.48 -31.76
C TYR A 7 -37.84 -19.80 -30.58
N LEU A 8 -37.27 -21.01 -30.53
CA LEU A 8 -36.36 -21.44 -29.46
C LEU A 8 -34.88 -21.05 -29.69
N VAL A 9 -34.58 -20.22 -30.70
CA VAL A 9 -33.21 -19.76 -31.00
C VAL A 9 -33.02 -18.25 -30.72
N GLY A 10 -34.09 -17.51 -30.44
CA GLY A 10 -34.04 -16.04 -30.37
C GLY A 10 -33.77 -15.42 -29.00
N PHE A 11 -33.89 -16.16 -27.90
CA PHE A 11 -33.78 -15.60 -26.54
C PHE A 11 -32.69 -16.25 -25.67
N LEU A 12 -31.80 -17.04 -26.29
CA LEU A 12 -30.54 -17.47 -25.68
C LEU A 12 -29.37 -16.54 -26.07
N GLY A 13 -29.66 -15.33 -26.53
CA GLY A 13 -28.66 -14.36 -27.01
C GLY A 13 -28.40 -13.17 -26.08
N ILE A 14 -29.21 -12.97 -25.03
CA ILE A 14 -29.09 -11.76 -24.16
C ILE A 14 -28.47 -12.08 -22.79
N LEU A 15 -28.33 -13.36 -22.41
CA LEU A 15 -27.77 -13.72 -21.10
C LEU A 15 -26.23 -13.87 -21.07
N PHE A 16 -25.53 -13.67 -22.19
CA PHE A 16 -24.08 -13.91 -22.28
C PHE A 16 -23.20 -12.65 -22.41
N ALA A 17 -23.80 -11.46 -22.57
CA ALA A 17 -23.04 -10.22 -22.76
C ALA A 17 -22.81 -9.41 -21.47
N ALA A 18 -23.32 -9.85 -20.32
CA ALA A 18 -23.21 -9.11 -19.06
C ALA A 18 -22.12 -9.63 -18.10
N LEU A 19 -21.27 -10.59 -18.53
CA LEU A 19 -20.32 -11.28 -17.64
C LEU A 19 -18.84 -11.00 -17.93
N LEU A 20 -18.50 -9.91 -18.64
CA LEU A 20 -17.10 -9.57 -18.96
C LEU A 20 -16.79 -8.08 -18.79
N ILE A 21 -17.35 -7.46 -17.76
CA ILE A 21 -16.72 -6.25 -17.19
C ILE A 21 -16.12 -6.67 -15.85
N SER A 22 -15.08 -7.50 -15.92
CA SER A 22 -14.13 -7.59 -14.81
C SER A 22 -13.47 -6.23 -14.73
N ALA A 23 -14.00 -5.36 -13.89
CA ALA A 23 -13.30 -4.14 -13.48
C ALA A 23 -11.95 -4.60 -12.92
N SER A 24 -10.89 -4.44 -13.71
CA SER A 24 -9.53 -4.48 -13.21
C SER A 24 -9.39 -3.27 -12.30
N SER A 25 -9.84 -3.41 -11.05
CA SER A 25 -9.46 -2.48 -10.01
C SER A 25 -7.93 -2.47 -10.02
N PRO A 26 -7.26 -1.33 -10.28
CA PRO A 26 -5.82 -1.28 -10.13
C PRO A 26 -5.58 -1.64 -8.67
N PHE A 27 -4.99 -2.81 -8.43
CA PHE A 27 -4.54 -3.21 -7.11
C PHE A 27 -3.37 -2.26 -6.82
N ALA A 28 -3.68 -1.08 -6.30
CA ALA A 28 -2.65 -0.14 -5.89
C ALA A 28 -1.83 -0.84 -4.82
N ALA A 29 -0.52 -0.91 -5.01
CA ALA A 29 0.36 -1.46 -4.00
C ALA A 29 0.08 -0.72 -2.68
N PRO A 30 -0.11 -1.44 -1.56
CA PRO A 30 -0.47 -0.81 -0.32
C PRO A 30 0.65 0.15 0.11
N THR A 31 0.27 1.39 0.41
CA THR A 31 1.20 2.45 0.79
C THR A 31 2.00 2.03 2.02
N LYS A 32 3.32 2.20 1.94
CA LYS A 32 4.21 1.96 3.08
C LYS A 32 4.32 3.23 3.91
N GLU A 33 4.18 3.08 5.21
CA GLU A 33 4.34 4.15 6.20
C GLU A 33 5.46 3.80 7.19
N PRO A 34 6.08 4.80 7.81
CA PRO A 34 7.17 4.57 8.72
C PRO A 34 6.66 4.00 10.05
N ALA A 35 7.39 3.01 10.56
CA ALA A 35 7.19 2.41 11.86
C ALA A 35 8.53 2.25 12.58
N GLU A 36 8.49 2.13 13.89
CA GLU A 36 9.63 1.82 14.73
C GLU A 36 9.48 0.45 15.37
N VAL A 37 10.56 -0.32 15.35
CA VAL A 37 10.72 -1.56 16.08
C VAL A 37 11.74 -1.35 17.18
N VAL A 38 11.36 -1.67 18.43
CA VAL A 38 12.29 -1.68 19.56
C VAL A 38 12.82 -3.10 19.72
N LEU A 39 14.12 -3.24 19.52
CA LEU A 39 14.86 -4.49 19.66
C LEU A 39 15.26 -4.72 21.13
N LYS A 40 15.14 -5.96 21.57
CA LYS A 40 15.62 -6.42 22.88
C LYS A 40 17.08 -6.85 22.83
N ASP A 41 17.51 -7.41 21.70
CA ASP A 41 18.85 -7.92 21.48
C ASP A 41 19.25 -7.88 20.00
N ARG A 42 20.51 -8.22 19.71
CA ARG A 42 21.03 -8.27 18.35
C ARG A 42 20.41 -9.40 17.52
N ALA A 43 19.96 -10.49 18.15
CA ALA A 43 19.32 -11.60 17.43
C ALA A 43 17.95 -11.20 16.88
N GLU A 44 17.26 -10.25 17.51
CA GLU A 44 16.04 -9.64 16.98
C GLU A 44 16.30 -8.87 15.69
N LEU A 45 17.42 -8.15 15.56
CA LEU A 45 17.78 -7.49 14.31
C LEU A 45 17.95 -8.51 13.18
N GLU A 46 18.62 -9.63 13.44
CA GLU A 46 18.81 -10.69 12.44
C GLU A 46 17.48 -11.34 12.02
N ARG A 47 16.54 -11.51 12.96
CA ARG A 47 15.19 -11.98 12.64
C ARG A 47 14.41 -10.97 11.82
N LEU A 48 14.54 -9.67 12.13
CA LEU A 48 13.86 -8.59 11.42
C LEU A 48 14.35 -8.50 9.96
N VAL A 49 15.67 -8.59 9.73
CA VAL A 49 16.27 -8.59 8.39
C VAL A 49 15.76 -9.76 7.53
N LYS A 50 15.51 -10.92 8.14
CA LYS A 50 14.98 -12.11 7.42
C LYS A 50 13.55 -11.95 6.94
N LEU A 51 12.82 -10.93 7.40
CA LEU A 51 11.45 -10.65 6.94
C LEU A 51 11.41 -9.89 5.60
N ASP A 52 12.56 -9.58 5.00
CA ASP A 52 12.68 -8.86 3.71
C ASP A 52 11.99 -7.48 3.71
N ILE A 53 12.16 -6.75 4.81
CA ILE A 53 11.52 -5.45 5.05
C ILE A 53 12.53 -4.32 4.83
N SER A 54 12.05 -3.22 4.25
CA SER A 54 12.86 -2.01 4.07
C SER A 54 13.22 -1.38 5.41
N ILE A 55 14.51 -1.43 5.75
CA ILE A 55 15.09 -0.77 6.93
C ILE A 55 15.66 0.57 6.49
N ASP A 56 15.19 1.66 7.10
CA ASP A 56 15.66 3.02 6.81
C ASP A 56 16.82 3.42 7.74
N ARG A 57 16.65 3.21 9.04
CA ARG A 57 17.59 3.69 10.05
C ARG A 57 17.67 2.76 11.26
N ILE A 58 18.86 2.60 11.79
CA ILE A 58 19.11 1.91 13.07
C ILE A 58 19.75 2.91 14.02
N ARG A 59 19.15 3.12 15.20
CA ARG A 59 19.70 3.95 16.28
C ARG A 59 19.59 3.20 17.60
N ASP A 60 20.73 2.82 18.18
CA ASP A 60 20.81 2.00 19.38
C ASP A 60 20.01 0.70 19.22
N ASN A 61 18.90 0.57 19.94
CA ASN A 61 17.99 -0.56 19.88
C ASN A 61 16.67 -0.25 19.15
N VAL A 62 16.58 0.90 18.46
CA VAL A 62 15.38 1.30 17.70
C VAL A 62 15.69 1.25 16.21
N VAL A 63 14.84 0.53 15.46
CA VAL A 63 14.92 0.42 14.00
C VAL A 63 13.72 1.09 13.38
N THR A 64 13.96 2.08 12.53
CA THR A 64 12.93 2.68 11.68
C THR A 64 12.83 1.88 10.38
N ILE A 65 11.61 1.46 10.06
CA ILE A 65 11.27 0.66 8.88
C ILE A 65 10.11 1.31 8.12
N TYR A 66 9.96 0.98 6.84
CA TYR A 66 8.79 1.36 6.05
C TYR A 66 7.98 0.12 5.70
N VAL A 67 6.74 0.08 6.19
CA VAL A 67 5.87 -1.10 6.09
C VAL A 67 4.45 -0.73 5.72
N ASN A 68 3.78 -1.62 5.00
CA ASN A 68 2.33 -1.56 4.83
C ASN A 68 1.60 -2.21 6.03
N PRO A 69 0.26 -2.11 6.12
CA PRO A 69 -0.49 -2.71 7.23
C PRO A 69 -0.31 -4.22 7.38
N GLU A 70 -0.20 -4.98 6.29
CA GLU A 70 0.04 -6.42 6.31
C GLU A 70 1.41 -6.77 6.92
N GLU A 71 2.48 -6.15 6.42
CA GLU A 71 3.87 -6.31 6.91
C GLU A 71 3.95 -5.92 8.39
N PHE A 72 3.33 -4.81 8.78
CA PHE A 72 3.28 -4.37 10.17
C PHE A 72 2.63 -5.42 11.09
N ASN A 73 1.51 -6.00 10.66
CA ASN A 73 0.85 -7.06 11.41
C ASN A 73 1.68 -8.35 11.46
N GLN A 74 2.40 -8.69 10.38
CA GLN A 74 3.32 -9.83 10.36
C GLN A 74 4.46 -9.66 11.36
N ILE A 75 5.09 -8.48 11.40
CA ILE A 75 6.15 -8.14 12.37
C ILE A 75 5.61 -8.22 13.81
N ARG A 76 4.44 -7.64 14.05
CA ARG A 76 3.79 -7.71 15.37
C ARG A 76 3.50 -9.16 15.78
N ALA A 77 2.98 -9.98 14.87
CA ALA A 77 2.71 -11.40 15.12
C ALA A 77 3.99 -12.21 15.37
N ALA A 78 5.12 -11.80 14.79
CA ALA A 78 6.44 -12.37 15.06
C ALA A 78 7.02 -11.96 16.43
N GLY A 79 6.28 -11.20 17.24
CA GLY A 79 6.63 -10.87 18.63
C GLY A 79 7.47 -9.60 18.80
N PHE A 80 7.66 -8.83 17.74
CA PHE A 80 8.37 -7.55 17.81
C PHE A 80 7.51 -6.46 18.44
N GLN A 81 8.14 -5.60 19.24
CA GLN A 81 7.51 -4.38 19.72
C GLN A 81 7.56 -3.33 18.61
N ILE A 82 6.47 -3.19 17.86
CA ILE A 82 6.34 -2.28 16.72
C ILE A 82 5.23 -1.23 16.92
N GLN A 83 5.53 0.01 16.53
CA GLN A 83 4.59 1.13 16.56
C GLN A 83 4.70 1.99 15.29
N TRP A 84 3.58 2.54 14.81
CA TRP A 84 3.58 3.54 13.75
C TRP A 84 4.19 4.85 14.24
N ILE A 85 4.90 5.56 13.37
CA ILE A 85 5.40 6.90 13.64
C ILE A 85 4.90 7.91 12.60
N PRO A 86 4.85 9.22 12.93
CA PRO A 86 4.47 10.23 11.95
C PRO A 86 5.46 10.30 10.77
N ASN A 87 4.94 10.25 9.56
CA ASN A 87 5.72 10.45 8.34
C ASN A 87 6.06 11.93 8.13
N ARG A 88 7.04 12.45 8.88
CA ARG A 88 7.39 13.87 8.85
C ARG A 88 7.82 14.36 7.47
N ALA A 89 8.49 13.51 6.69
CA ALA A 89 8.89 13.84 5.33
C ALA A 89 7.67 14.08 4.44
N LYS A 90 6.67 13.18 4.51
CA LYS A 90 5.39 13.36 3.81
C LYS A 90 4.65 14.60 4.30
N MET A 91 4.57 14.81 5.61
CA MET A 91 3.90 16.00 6.19
C MET A 91 4.56 17.31 5.72
N TYR A 92 5.89 17.35 5.66
CA TYR A 92 6.61 18.52 5.16
C TYR A 92 6.37 18.73 3.65
N ALA A 93 6.44 17.66 2.86
CA ALA A 93 6.16 17.73 1.42
C ALA A 93 4.72 18.18 1.14
N ASP A 94 3.73 17.65 1.88
CA ASP A 94 2.34 18.07 1.79
C ASP A 94 2.19 19.55 2.16
N SER A 95 2.82 19.99 3.25
CA SER A 95 2.80 21.39 3.70
C SER A 95 3.38 22.33 2.64
N LEU A 96 4.55 21.97 2.08
CA LEU A 96 5.19 22.74 1.03
C LEU A 96 4.29 22.83 -0.21
N TRP A 97 3.77 21.68 -0.66
CA TRP A 97 2.88 21.63 -1.81
C TRP A 97 1.64 22.51 -1.62
N GLN A 98 0.99 22.45 -0.45
CA GLN A 98 -0.19 23.29 -0.20
C GLN A 98 0.15 24.78 -0.25
N ALA A 99 1.34 25.18 0.22
CA ALA A 99 1.79 26.56 0.20
C ALA A 99 2.17 27.06 -1.20
N THR A 100 2.68 26.18 -2.08
CA THR A 100 3.36 26.60 -3.31
C THR A 100 2.71 26.11 -4.61
N LYS A 101 1.73 25.19 -4.58
CA LYS A 101 1.09 24.58 -5.76
C LYS A 101 0.52 25.58 -6.78
N GLY A 102 0.19 26.81 -6.36
CA GLY A 102 -0.32 27.87 -7.23
C GLY A 102 0.73 28.85 -7.75
N THR A 103 2.01 28.63 -7.42
CA THR A 103 3.12 29.50 -7.84
C THR A 103 3.75 29.01 -9.15
N ALA A 104 4.54 29.86 -9.80
CA ALA A 104 5.26 29.50 -11.03
C ALA A 104 6.32 28.41 -10.80
N ASN A 105 6.83 28.26 -9.58
CA ASN A 105 7.78 27.20 -9.21
C ASN A 105 7.45 26.63 -7.81
N PRO A 106 6.56 25.64 -7.72
CA PRO A 106 6.12 25.05 -6.46
C PRO A 106 7.25 24.40 -5.62
N MET A 107 8.36 24.02 -6.24
CA MET A 107 9.46 23.35 -5.54
C MET A 107 10.59 24.31 -5.11
N ALA A 108 10.46 25.61 -5.40
CA ALA A 108 11.52 26.59 -5.12
C ALA A 108 11.93 26.63 -3.64
N ALA A 109 11.01 26.34 -2.72
CA ALA A 109 11.24 26.38 -1.28
C ALA A 109 11.60 25.01 -0.66
N TYR A 110 11.87 23.98 -1.46
CA TYR A 110 12.15 22.62 -0.97
C TYR A 110 13.53 22.47 -0.31
N HIS A 111 14.47 23.36 -0.62
CA HIS A 111 15.86 23.30 -0.14
C HIS A 111 16.27 24.44 0.79
N THR A 112 15.31 25.32 1.15
CA THR A 112 15.55 26.54 1.92
C THR A 112 15.34 26.31 3.40
#